data_AF-A0A8X6NGW9-F1
#
_entry.id   AF-A0A8X6NGW9-F1
#
_cell.length_a   1.000
_cell.length_b   1.000
_cell.length_c   1.000
_cell.angle_alpha   90.00
_cell.angle_beta   90.00
_cell.angle_gamma   90.00
#
_symmetry.space_group_name_H-M   'P 1'
#
loop_
_entity.id
_entity.type
_entity.pdbx_description
1 polymer ?
#
loop_
_entity_poly.entity_id
_entity_poly.type
_entity_poly.pdbx_seq_one_letter_code
_entity_poly.pdbx_strand_id
1 'polypeptide(L)'
;MEPETFELREGKILTCTNSSNNDDINSIVDEGILMFKRRHSPIFSRIGSSISIVALIAHLITFCLVPILRNLPGYNLASLSLALILAYSLALIGQIPEVTGVFCIVSGVLQVNFLLTSLLCMNVLSFDIWRTLKRSKSKMVICSHNKERNQFIKYSIYSWGLPLLVSCISVMIDNTEGVPSWIKPHFGRWNICWITNSKAKVIFFTTMGVVVLLSNTVFFVMSAFIIKNNTMKNTSDQLKQTARLNFFLYVRLGFMMGLTRLICIIAILSNERIFWIIFDVLRSLQGLFIFLLFTCSRRVFKYIRDKNSVRTPQTSATDS
;
A
#
# COMPACT_ATOMS: atom_id res chain seq x y z
N MET A 1 18.71 -0.20 56.89
CA MET A 1 18.33 -1.58 56.53
C MET A 1 19.27 -1.98 55.40
N GLU A 2 20.03 -3.06 55.58
CA GLU A 2 20.94 -3.54 54.53
C GLU A 2 20.15 -3.93 53.27
N PRO A 3 20.73 -3.74 52.08
CA PRO A 3 20.11 -4.19 50.84
C PRO A 3 19.99 -5.72 50.87
N GLU A 4 18.87 -6.26 50.37
CA GLU A 4 18.51 -7.69 50.27
C GLU A 4 17.57 -8.31 51.33
N THR A 5 16.78 -7.51 52.07
CA THR A 5 15.64 -8.04 52.83
C THR A 5 14.32 -7.95 52.05
N PHE A 6 13.59 -9.06 51.94
CA PHE A 6 12.25 -9.14 51.34
C PHE A 6 11.19 -9.23 52.44
N GLU A 7 10.13 -8.43 52.36
CA GLU A 7 8.92 -8.63 53.18
C GLU A 7 7.73 -9.05 52.29
N LEU A 8 7.01 -10.08 52.75
CA LEU A 8 5.72 -10.49 52.17
C LEU A 8 4.59 -9.86 52.98
N ARG A 9 3.85 -8.94 52.37
CA ARG A 9 2.59 -8.42 52.90
C ARG A 9 1.48 -8.66 51.89
N GLU A 10 0.43 -9.36 52.32
CA GLU A 10 -0.78 -9.64 51.52
C GLU A 10 -0.52 -10.25 50.12
N GLY A 11 0.42 -11.20 50.04
CA GLY A 11 0.67 -11.97 48.81
C GLY A 11 1.44 -11.23 47.71
N LYS A 12 2.02 -10.05 48.00
CA LYS A 12 2.93 -9.34 47.08
C LYS A 12 4.34 -9.27 47.67
N ILE A 13 5.33 -9.52 46.82
CA ILE A 13 6.76 -9.40 47.16
C ILE A 13 7.17 -7.96 46.89
N LEU A 14 7.59 -7.23 47.93
CA LEU A 14 8.12 -5.88 47.82
C LEU A 14 9.65 -5.93 47.94
N THR A 15 10.33 -5.48 46.90
CA THR A 15 11.79 -5.29 46.88
C THR A 15 12.13 -3.81 46.96
N CYS A 16 13.04 -3.44 47.86
CA CYS A 16 13.60 -2.09 47.88
C CYS A 16 14.74 -2.00 46.86
N THR A 17 14.45 -1.45 45.68
CA THR A 17 15.50 -0.97 44.75
C THR A 17 15.66 0.54 44.91
N ASN A 18 16.90 1.01 44.87
CA ASN A 18 17.23 2.43 44.99
C ASN A 18 16.55 3.22 43.85
N SER A 19 15.45 3.87 44.21
CA SER A 19 14.50 4.54 43.30
C SER A 19 14.81 6.03 43.25
N SER A 20 15.24 6.49 42.08
CA SER A 20 15.12 7.91 41.67
C SER A 20 15.33 8.13 40.16
N ASN A 21 15.78 7.12 39.39
CA ASN A 21 15.87 7.24 37.91
C ASN A 21 15.13 6.15 37.12
N ASN A 22 14.93 4.95 37.67
CA ASN A 22 14.35 3.84 36.90
C ASN A 22 12.82 3.82 36.91
N ASP A 23 12.18 4.32 37.96
CA ASP A 23 10.71 4.31 38.08
C ASP A 23 10.07 5.43 37.24
N ASP A 24 10.75 6.57 37.08
CA ASP A 24 10.34 7.64 36.16
C ASP A 24 10.49 7.19 34.70
N ILE A 25 11.58 6.49 34.34
CA ILE A 25 11.74 5.97 32.97
C ILE A 25 10.71 4.88 32.67
N ASN A 26 10.49 3.93 33.59
CA ASN A 26 9.51 2.86 33.38
C ASN A 26 8.08 3.40 33.35
N SER A 27 7.72 4.39 34.18
CA SER A 27 6.40 5.03 34.15
C SER A 27 6.19 5.94 32.93
N ILE A 28 7.21 6.67 32.45
CA ILE A 28 7.16 7.46 31.21
C ILE A 28 7.09 6.53 29.98
N VAL A 29 7.80 5.40 30.01
CA VAL A 29 7.72 4.36 28.99
C VAL A 29 6.34 3.69 29.01
N ASP A 30 5.78 3.38 30.18
CA ASP A 30 4.43 2.81 30.30
C ASP A 30 3.35 3.82 29.89
N GLU A 31 3.42 5.09 30.28
CA GLU A 31 2.53 6.17 29.81
C GLU A 31 2.66 6.38 28.29
N GLY A 32 3.88 6.33 27.75
CA GLY A 32 4.14 6.40 26.31
C GLY A 32 3.58 5.19 25.54
N ILE A 33 3.69 3.99 26.12
CA ILE A 33 3.13 2.74 25.58
C ILE A 33 1.60 2.74 25.69
N LEU A 34 1.03 3.24 26.79
CA LEU A 34 -0.41 3.33 27.02
C LEU A 34 -1.02 4.42 26.11
N MET A 35 -0.32 5.52 25.85
CA MET A 35 -0.67 6.50 24.81
C MET A 35 -0.56 5.92 23.40
N PHE A 36 0.44 5.07 23.10
CA PHE A 36 0.55 4.39 21.81
C PHE A 36 -0.50 3.29 21.63
N LYS A 37 -0.92 2.61 22.71
CA LYS A 37 -2.00 1.61 22.73
C LYS A 37 -3.39 2.25 22.64
N ARG A 38 -3.58 3.47 23.14
CA ARG A 38 -4.78 4.33 22.92
C ARG A 38 -4.82 5.03 21.54
N ARG A 39 -3.80 4.84 20.70
CA ARG A 39 -3.49 5.68 19.52
C ARG A 39 -4.26 5.37 18.24
N HIS A 40 -4.87 4.21 18.13
CA HIS A 40 -5.83 3.84 17.09
C HIS A 40 -7.10 3.38 17.79
N SER A 41 -8.29 3.70 17.30
CA SER A 41 -9.43 2.81 17.57
C SER A 41 -9.16 1.54 16.75
N PRO A 42 -8.68 0.44 17.36
CA PRO A 42 -8.26 -0.74 16.60
C PRO A 42 -9.46 -1.33 15.86
N ILE A 43 -10.68 -1.07 16.31
CA ILE A 43 -11.91 -1.57 15.70
C ILE A 43 -12.12 -0.96 14.32
N PHE A 44 -12.02 0.37 14.19
CA PHE A 44 -12.25 1.05 12.91
C PHE A 44 -11.20 0.65 11.86
N SER A 45 -9.92 0.64 12.26
CA SER A 45 -8.81 0.23 11.39
C SER A 45 -8.97 -1.23 10.92
N ARG A 46 -9.33 -2.15 11.84
CA ARG A 46 -9.58 -3.56 11.53
C ARG A 46 -10.72 -3.73 10.52
N ILE A 47 -11.87 -3.13 10.79
CA ILE A 47 -13.05 -3.23 9.92
C ILE A 47 -12.73 -2.65 8.54
N GLY A 48 -12.13 -1.47 8.50
CA GLY A 48 -11.78 -0.78 7.26
C GLY A 48 -10.79 -1.57 6.40
N SER A 49 -9.74 -2.13 7.01
CA SER A 49 -8.78 -3.00 6.32
C SER A 49 -9.42 -4.27 5.79
N SER A 50 -10.29 -4.92 6.58
CA SER A 50 -11.01 -6.12 6.14
C SER A 50 -11.92 -5.86 4.93
N ILE A 51 -12.71 -4.78 4.95
CA ILE A 51 -13.56 -4.40 3.82
C ILE A 51 -12.71 -4.12 2.57
N SER A 52 -11.59 -3.40 2.74
CA SER A 52 -10.65 -3.13 1.66
C SER A 52 -10.06 -4.41 1.05
N ILE A 53 -9.68 -5.38 1.89
CA ILE A 53 -9.14 -6.67 1.43
C ILE A 53 -10.20 -7.41 0.61
N VAL A 54 -11.43 -7.52 1.10
CA VAL A 54 -12.53 -8.18 0.37
C VAL A 54 -12.78 -7.52 -0.99
N ALA A 55 -12.80 -6.18 -1.04
CA ALA A 55 -12.96 -5.43 -2.29
C ALA A 55 -11.82 -5.68 -3.28
N LEU A 56 -10.57 -5.72 -2.81
CA LEU A 56 -9.39 -6.01 -3.64
C LEU A 56 -9.38 -7.46 -4.15
N ILE A 57 -9.80 -8.42 -3.32
CA ILE A 57 -9.97 -9.82 -3.75
C ILE A 57 -11.03 -9.91 -4.85
N ALA A 58 -12.19 -9.27 -4.67
CA ALA A 58 -13.23 -9.22 -5.69
C ALA A 58 -12.73 -8.57 -7.01
N HIS A 59 -11.87 -7.54 -6.91
CA HIS A 59 -11.19 -6.96 -8.07
C HIS A 59 -10.28 -7.97 -8.77
N LEU A 60 -9.44 -8.69 -8.03
CA LEU A 60 -8.54 -9.71 -8.60
C LEU A 60 -9.31 -10.87 -9.26
N ILE A 61 -10.39 -11.35 -8.62
CA ILE A 61 -11.27 -12.37 -9.20
C ILE A 61 -11.84 -11.86 -10.53
N THR A 62 -12.34 -10.62 -10.56
CA THR A 62 -12.88 -10.05 -11.79
C THR A 62 -11.82 -9.89 -12.87
N PHE A 63 -10.61 -9.46 -12.50
CA PHE A 63 -9.47 -9.38 -13.42
C PHE A 63 -9.14 -10.73 -14.06
N CYS A 64 -9.20 -11.83 -13.31
CA CYS A 64 -9.01 -13.19 -13.82
C CYS A 64 -10.14 -13.64 -14.76
N LEU A 65 -11.39 -13.31 -14.42
CA LEU A 65 -12.59 -13.74 -15.16
C LEU A 65 -12.85 -12.93 -16.45
N VAL A 66 -12.33 -11.71 -16.53
CA VAL A 66 -12.66 -10.74 -17.58
C VAL A 66 -11.41 -10.46 -18.44
N PRO A 67 -11.24 -11.17 -19.58
CA PRO A 67 -10.07 -11.06 -20.44
C PRO A 67 -9.74 -9.63 -20.89
N ILE A 68 -10.76 -8.80 -21.08
CA ILE A 68 -10.62 -7.43 -21.58
C ILE A 68 -9.85 -6.52 -20.61
N LEU A 69 -9.73 -6.91 -19.33
CA LEU A 69 -8.93 -6.20 -18.33
C LEU A 69 -7.44 -6.61 -18.35
N ARG A 70 -7.09 -7.74 -18.98
CA ARG A 70 -5.74 -8.32 -18.98
C ARG A 70 -4.83 -7.66 -20.03
N ASN A 71 -4.59 -6.37 -19.84
CA ASN A 71 -3.62 -5.58 -20.58
C ASN A 71 -2.46 -5.19 -19.66
N LEU A 72 -1.36 -4.67 -20.23
CA LEU A 72 -0.18 -4.28 -19.46
C LEU A 72 -0.48 -3.41 -18.21
N PRO A 73 -1.26 -2.30 -18.30
CA PRO A 73 -1.58 -1.52 -17.10
C PRO A 73 -2.53 -2.26 -16.14
N GLY A 74 -3.40 -3.15 -16.65
CA GLY A 74 -4.21 -4.05 -15.83
C GLY A 74 -3.38 -5.06 -15.03
N TYR A 75 -2.33 -5.65 -15.62
CA TYR A 75 -1.39 -6.49 -14.89
C TYR A 75 -0.64 -5.72 -13.79
N ASN A 76 -0.21 -4.49 -14.09
CA ASN A 76 0.40 -3.61 -13.08
C ASN A 76 -0.59 -3.27 -11.94
N LEU A 77 -1.87 -3.03 -12.28
CA LEU A 77 -2.93 -2.78 -11.30
C LEU A 77 -3.24 -4.02 -10.44
N ALA A 78 -3.23 -5.22 -11.04
CA ALA A 78 -3.36 -6.47 -10.30
C ALA A 78 -2.17 -6.68 -9.35
N SER A 79 -0.95 -6.39 -9.80
CA SER A 79 0.26 -6.43 -8.97
C SER A 79 0.18 -5.44 -7.79
N LEU A 80 -0.29 -4.22 -8.04
CA LEU A 80 -0.57 -3.23 -7.00
C LEU A 80 -1.60 -3.75 -5.99
N SER A 81 -2.69 -4.34 -6.47
CA SER A 81 -3.78 -4.87 -5.63
C SER A 81 -3.29 -6.02 -4.76
N LEU A 82 -2.46 -6.92 -5.30
CA LEU A 82 -1.85 -8.01 -4.55
C LEU A 82 -0.94 -7.49 -3.43
N ALA A 83 -0.09 -6.50 -3.72
CA ALA A 83 0.77 -5.89 -2.70
C ALA A 83 -0.05 -5.25 -1.57
N LEU A 84 -1.17 -4.59 -1.89
CA LEU A 84 -2.07 -4.00 -0.89
C LEU A 84 -2.79 -5.05 -0.04
N ILE A 85 -3.26 -6.14 -0.63
CA ILE A 85 -3.85 -7.26 0.13
C ILE A 85 -2.84 -7.80 1.14
N LEU A 86 -1.62 -8.11 0.69
CA LEU A 86 -0.57 -8.64 1.56
C LEU A 86 -0.23 -7.66 2.69
N ALA A 87 -0.05 -6.38 2.36
CA ALA A 87 0.22 -5.34 3.34
C ALA A 87 -0.90 -5.20 4.39
N TYR A 88 -2.17 -5.22 3.96
CA TYR A 88 -3.30 -5.05 4.87
C TYR A 88 -3.54 -6.29 5.73
N SER A 89 -3.37 -7.50 5.17
CA SER A 89 -3.45 -8.74 5.93
C SER A 89 -2.39 -8.81 7.03
N LEU A 90 -1.15 -8.42 6.73
CA LEU A 90 -0.07 -8.39 7.72
C LEU A 90 -0.30 -7.30 8.78
N ALA A 91 -0.88 -6.16 8.38
CA ALA A 91 -1.29 -5.13 9.33
C ALA A 91 -2.35 -5.64 10.31
N LEU A 92 -3.33 -6.41 9.83
CA LEU A 92 -4.34 -7.04 10.69
C LEU A 92 -3.72 -8.06 11.65
N ILE A 93 -2.81 -8.90 11.16
CA ILE A 93 -2.07 -9.86 11.99
C ILE A 93 -1.27 -9.13 13.07
N GLY A 94 -0.60 -8.04 12.72
CA GLY A 94 0.19 -7.23 13.66
C GLY A 94 -0.64 -6.48 14.71
N GLN A 95 -1.96 -6.42 14.56
CA GLN A 95 -2.88 -5.85 15.55
C GLN A 95 -3.43 -6.88 16.55
N ILE A 96 -3.14 -8.18 16.34
CA ILE A 96 -3.54 -9.27 17.23
C ILE A 96 -2.58 -9.26 18.44
N PRO A 97 -3.08 -9.03 19.67
CA PRO A 97 -2.23 -8.93 20.87
C PRO A 97 -1.35 -10.16 21.12
N GLU A 98 -1.79 -11.32 20.68
CA GLU A 98 -1.13 -12.62 20.85
C GLU A 98 0.08 -12.79 19.91
N VAL A 99 0.23 -11.94 18.89
CA VAL A 99 1.36 -12.00 17.95
C VAL A 99 2.56 -11.28 18.54
N THR A 100 3.46 -12.04 19.17
CA THR A 100 4.67 -11.52 19.80
C THR A 100 5.96 -12.13 19.23
N GLY A 101 7.11 -11.56 19.59
CA GLY A 101 8.42 -12.12 19.24
C GLY A 101 8.70 -12.13 17.73
N VAL A 102 9.25 -13.24 17.22
CA VAL A 102 9.72 -13.36 15.84
C VAL A 102 8.61 -13.17 14.82
N PHE A 103 7.41 -13.70 15.08
CA PHE A 103 6.26 -13.55 14.17
C PHE A 103 5.85 -12.08 13.99
N CYS A 104 5.91 -11.30 15.07
CA CYS A 104 5.62 -9.87 15.04
C CYS A 104 6.67 -9.08 14.22
N ILE A 105 7.95 -9.43 14.38
CA ILE A 105 9.06 -8.84 13.61
C ILE A 105 8.88 -9.15 12.11
N VAL A 106 8.70 -10.42 11.76
CA VAL A 106 8.54 -10.85 10.36
C VAL A 106 7.31 -10.20 9.73
N SER A 107 6.19 -10.16 10.45
CA SER A 107 4.98 -9.50 9.98
C SER A 107 5.22 -8.01 9.69
N GLY A 108 5.86 -7.29 10.62
CA GLY A 108 6.18 -5.87 10.45
C GLY A 108 7.11 -5.59 9.27
N VAL A 109 8.16 -6.40 9.10
CA VAL A 109 9.09 -6.30 7.97
C VAL A 109 8.37 -6.53 6.64
N LEU A 110 7.58 -7.61 6.55
CA LEU A 110 6.81 -7.91 5.34
C LEU A 110 5.76 -6.84 5.06
N GLN A 111 5.10 -6.30 6.10
CA GLN A 111 4.12 -5.24 5.97
C GLN A 111 4.75 -3.98 5.35
N VAL A 112 5.93 -3.57 5.86
CA VAL A 112 6.69 -2.43 5.31
C VAL A 112 7.10 -2.70 3.87
N ASN A 113 7.62 -3.91 3.59
CA ASN A 113 8.01 -4.33 2.24
C ASN A 113 6.85 -4.20 1.25
N PHE A 114 5.69 -4.79 1.52
CA PHE A 114 4.56 -4.74 0.59
C PHE A 114 3.95 -3.34 0.48
N LEU A 115 4.00 -2.54 1.53
CA LEU A 115 3.66 -1.12 1.43
C LEU A 115 4.60 -0.40 0.46
N LEU A 116 5.92 -0.61 0.54
CA LEU A 116 6.86 -0.03 -0.42
C LEU A 116 6.65 -0.56 -1.84
N THR A 117 6.35 -1.86 -2.00
CA THR A 117 5.96 -2.46 -3.29
C THR A 117 4.75 -1.77 -3.89
N SER A 118 3.71 -1.50 -3.11
CA SER A 118 2.52 -0.79 -3.61
C SER A 118 2.85 0.62 -4.13
N LEU A 119 3.80 1.32 -3.51
CA LEU A 119 4.26 2.64 -3.98
C LEU A 119 4.95 2.52 -5.34
N LEU A 120 5.86 1.57 -5.49
CA LEU A 120 6.60 1.39 -6.74
C LEU A 120 5.73 0.82 -7.85
N CYS A 121 4.77 -0.06 -7.55
CA CYS A 121 3.77 -0.48 -8.53
C CYS A 121 2.98 0.72 -9.06
N MET A 122 2.64 1.68 -8.19
CA MET A 122 1.99 2.92 -8.62
C MET A 122 2.90 3.81 -9.47
N ASN A 123 4.19 3.82 -9.17
CA ASN A 123 5.20 4.53 -9.97
C ASN A 123 5.35 3.96 -11.37
N VAL A 124 5.48 2.64 -11.45
CA VAL A 124 5.48 1.89 -12.71
C VAL A 124 4.22 2.20 -13.52
N LEU A 125 3.05 2.19 -12.90
CA LEU A 125 1.79 2.47 -13.57
C LEU A 125 1.79 3.90 -14.15
N SER A 126 2.24 4.89 -13.37
CA SER A 126 2.33 6.30 -13.80
C SER A 126 3.31 6.48 -14.97
N PHE A 127 4.47 5.81 -14.91
CA PHE A 127 5.46 5.79 -15.98
C PHE A 127 4.92 5.13 -17.26
N ASP A 128 4.24 4.00 -17.14
CA ASP A 128 3.70 3.26 -18.27
C ASP A 128 2.64 4.06 -19.04
N ILE A 129 1.79 4.77 -18.29
CA ILE A 129 0.79 5.69 -18.84
C ILE A 129 1.46 6.82 -19.62
N TRP A 130 2.45 7.50 -19.00
CA TRP A 130 3.22 8.55 -19.66
C TRP A 130 3.87 8.05 -20.95
N ARG A 131 4.53 6.88 -20.88
CA ARG A 131 5.19 6.25 -22.02
C ARG A 131 4.21 5.90 -23.13
N THR A 132 3.03 5.39 -22.79
CA THR A 132 1.97 5.04 -23.74
C THR A 132 1.43 6.28 -24.45
N LEU A 133 1.16 7.36 -23.71
CA LEU A 133 0.72 8.64 -24.28
C LEU A 133 1.79 9.27 -25.18
N LYS A 134 3.06 9.20 -24.78
CA LYS A 134 4.19 9.67 -25.58
C LYS A 134 4.34 8.88 -26.88
N ARG A 135 4.22 7.55 -26.82
CA ARG A 135 4.30 6.66 -28.00
C ARG A 135 3.13 6.83 -28.95
N SER A 136 1.93 7.12 -28.45
CA SER A 136 0.78 7.41 -29.31
C SER A 136 1.00 8.61 -30.26
N LYS A 137 2.00 9.47 -29.99
CA LYS A 137 2.42 10.58 -30.86
C LYS A 137 3.26 10.12 -32.06
N SER A 138 3.94 8.98 -31.95
CA SER A 138 4.89 8.46 -32.93
C SER A 138 4.36 7.13 -33.46
N LYS A 139 3.52 7.16 -34.51
CA LYS A 139 2.97 6.05 -35.33
C LYS A 139 2.80 4.69 -34.62
N MET A 140 1.54 4.24 -34.50
CA MET A 140 1.12 2.93 -33.95
C MET A 140 2.10 1.79 -34.26
N VAL A 141 2.93 1.43 -33.27
CA VAL A 141 3.65 0.15 -33.29
C VAL A 141 2.74 -0.87 -32.62
N ILE A 142 2.20 -1.79 -33.41
CA ILE A 142 1.51 -2.99 -32.91
C ILE A 142 2.49 -3.70 -31.97
N CYS A 143 2.21 -3.68 -30.66
CA CYS A 143 3.03 -4.37 -29.69
C CYS A 143 2.63 -5.84 -29.67
N SER A 144 3.56 -6.73 -30.03
CA SER A 144 3.39 -8.17 -29.85
C SER A 144 3.15 -8.50 -28.37
N HIS A 145 2.26 -9.46 -28.09
CA HIS A 145 1.96 -9.96 -26.76
C HIS A 145 3.22 -10.34 -25.95
N ASN A 146 4.25 -10.87 -26.62
CA ASN A 146 5.54 -11.20 -25.98
C ASN A 146 6.29 -9.97 -25.46
N LYS A 147 6.15 -8.82 -26.15
CA LYS A 147 6.77 -7.55 -25.74
C LYS A 147 6.09 -6.98 -24.50
N GLU A 148 4.77 -7.10 -24.39
CA GLU A 148 4.01 -6.70 -23.20
C GLU A 148 4.37 -7.57 -21.99
N ARG A 149 4.45 -8.90 -22.18
CA ARG A 149 4.87 -9.82 -21.11
C ARG A 149 6.27 -9.50 -20.59
N ASN A 150 7.24 -9.31 -21.48
CA ASN A 150 8.61 -8.96 -21.08
C ASN A 150 8.66 -7.60 -20.37
N GLN A 151 7.82 -6.65 -20.81
CA GLN A 151 7.72 -5.35 -20.16
C GLN A 151 7.14 -5.46 -18.74
N PHE A 152 6.09 -6.27 -18.54
CA PHE A 152 5.53 -6.55 -17.23
C PHE A 152 6.52 -7.22 -16.28
N ILE A 153 7.33 -8.18 -16.78
CA ILE A 153 8.37 -8.84 -15.98
C ILE A 153 9.39 -7.81 -15.49
N LYS A 154 9.88 -6.93 -16.37
CA LYS A 154 10.84 -5.87 -15.99
C LYS A 154 10.25 -4.93 -14.94
N TYR A 155 8.99 -4.52 -15.14
CA TYR A 155 8.26 -3.70 -14.20
C TYR A 155 8.08 -4.38 -12.83
N SER A 156 7.75 -5.67 -12.82
CA SER A 156 7.57 -6.46 -11.59
C SER A 156 8.89 -6.65 -10.84
N ILE A 157 9.99 -6.94 -11.55
CA ILE A 157 11.32 -7.05 -10.92
C ILE A 157 11.68 -5.73 -10.24
N TYR A 158 11.43 -4.60 -10.89
CA TYR A 158 11.67 -3.28 -10.29
C TYR A 158 10.78 -3.03 -9.07
N SER A 159 9.46 -3.22 -9.19
CA SER A 159 8.53 -2.86 -8.12
C SER A 159 8.55 -3.80 -6.92
N TRP A 160 8.91 -5.07 -7.09
CA TRP A 160 9.02 -6.04 -6.00
C TRP A 160 10.44 -6.21 -5.48
N GLY A 161 11.45 -6.09 -6.36
CA GLY A 161 12.85 -6.29 -5.98
C GLY A 161 13.42 -5.13 -5.18
N LEU A 162 13.12 -3.87 -5.54
CA LEU A 162 13.67 -2.71 -4.84
C LEU A 162 13.20 -2.61 -3.37
N PRO A 163 11.91 -2.82 -3.04
CA PRO A 163 11.44 -2.88 -1.64
C PRO A 163 12.05 -4.01 -0.84
N LEU A 164 12.23 -5.17 -1.47
CA LEU A 164 12.87 -6.32 -0.83
C LEU A 164 14.30 -5.97 -0.46
N LEU A 165 15.06 -5.36 -1.38
CA LEU A 165 16.41 -4.90 -1.13
C LEU A 165 16.46 -3.90 0.04
N VAL A 166 15.59 -2.88 0.04
CA VAL A 166 15.51 -1.89 1.13
C VAL A 166 15.15 -2.55 2.47
N SER A 167 14.24 -3.52 2.45
CA SER A 167 13.81 -4.25 3.65
C SER A 167 14.93 -5.15 4.18
N CYS A 168 15.65 -5.86 3.32
CA CYS A 168 16.83 -6.64 3.70
C CYS A 168 17.91 -5.77 4.32
N ILE A 169 18.23 -4.61 3.71
CA ILE A 169 19.19 -3.66 4.28
C ILE A 169 18.72 -3.18 5.66
N SER A 170 17.44 -2.87 5.81
CA SER A 170 16.87 -2.42 7.09
C SER A 170 17.00 -3.49 8.19
N VAL A 171 16.75 -4.76 7.85
CA VAL A 171 16.91 -5.90 8.78
C VAL A 171 18.38 -6.12 9.13
N MET A 172 19.30 -6.05 8.15
CA MET A 172 20.73 -6.17 8.39
C MET A 172 21.22 -5.09 9.36
N ILE A 173 20.81 -3.84 9.15
CA ILE A 173 21.16 -2.70 10.02
C ILE A 173 20.63 -2.88 11.44
N ASP A 174 19.44 -3.48 11.61
CA ASP A 174 18.86 -3.75 12.93
C ASP A 174 19.71 -4.76 13.72
N ASN A 175 20.21 -5.80 13.03
CA ASN A 175 20.95 -6.92 13.63
C ASN A 175 22.48 -6.70 13.72
N THR A 176 23.04 -5.69 13.06
CA THR A 176 24.49 -5.44 13.08
C THR A 176 24.91 -4.74 14.37
N GLU A 177 25.95 -5.24 15.01
CA GLU A 177 26.60 -4.61 16.17
C GLU A 177 27.48 -3.42 15.73
N GLY A 178 27.58 -2.37 16.54
CA GLY A 178 28.35 -1.15 16.20
C GLY A 178 27.61 -0.11 15.34
N VAL A 179 26.41 -0.42 14.85
CA VAL A 179 25.52 0.56 14.20
C VAL A 179 24.86 1.44 15.26
N PRO A 180 24.86 2.78 15.10
CA PRO A 180 24.32 3.67 16.11
C PRO A 180 22.80 3.52 16.27
N SER A 181 22.31 3.53 17.51
CA SER A 181 20.91 3.23 17.85
C SER A 181 19.87 4.12 17.16
N TRP A 182 20.25 5.31 16.69
CA TRP A 182 19.34 6.23 16.00
C TRP A 182 18.95 5.75 14.58
N ILE A 183 19.78 4.94 13.91
CA ILE A 183 19.47 4.40 12.58
C ILE A 183 18.82 3.02 12.63
N LYS A 184 18.88 2.33 13.78
CA LYS A 184 18.27 1.01 13.96
C LYS A 184 16.73 1.07 13.91
N PRO A 185 16.07 0.34 12.99
CA PRO A 185 14.62 0.31 12.87
C PRO A 185 13.88 -0.14 14.15
N HIS A 186 14.49 -1.05 14.92
CA HIS A 186 13.88 -1.69 16.09
C HIS A 186 12.52 -2.31 15.76
N PHE A 187 12.53 -3.31 14.88
CA PHE A 187 11.31 -4.04 14.53
C PHE A 187 10.76 -4.81 15.74
N GLY A 188 9.43 -4.80 15.94
CA GLY A 188 8.78 -5.66 16.93
C GLY A 188 9.00 -5.26 18.40
N ARG A 189 9.65 -4.13 18.68
CA ARG A 189 9.88 -3.67 20.05
C ARG A 189 8.56 -3.29 20.72
N TRP A 190 8.41 -3.61 22.01
CA TRP A 190 7.19 -3.31 22.80
C TRP A 190 5.91 -4.00 22.29
N ASN A 191 6.03 -5.17 21.65
CA ASN A 191 4.92 -5.91 21.03
C ASN A 191 4.16 -5.10 19.96
N ILE A 192 4.84 -4.12 19.33
CA ILE A 192 4.31 -3.38 18.19
C ILE A 192 4.94 -3.97 16.94
N CYS A 193 4.13 -4.61 16.08
CA CYS A 193 4.58 -5.27 14.85
C CYS A 193 4.84 -4.27 13.72
N TRP A 194 5.68 -3.28 14.00
CA TRP A 194 6.04 -2.20 13.09
C TRP A 194 7.41 -1.61 13.47
N ILE A 195 7.93 -0.68 12.66
CA ILE A 195 9.14 0.11 12.96
C ILE A 195 8.84 1.09 14.09
N THR A 196 9.49 0.91 15.24
CA THR A 196 9.26 1.77 16.41
C THR A 196 10.10 3.05 16.38
N ASN A 197 11.31 3.00 15.82
CA ASN A 197 12.21 4.15 15.77
C ASN A 197 11.76 5.22 14.75
N SER A 198 11.45 6.43 15.23
CA SER A 198 11.02 7.57 14.41
C SER A 198 12.05 8.05 13.39
N LYS A 199 13.35 8.04 13.71
CA LYS A 199 14.40 8.45 12.77
C LYS A 199 14.57 7.41 11.66
N ALA A 200 14.60 6.13 12.01
CA ALA A 200 14.67 5.04 11.05
C ALA A 200 13.43 4.99 10.12
N LYS A 201 12.22 5.24 10.66
CA LYS A 201 10.99 5.43 9.87
C LYS A 201 11.19 6.50 8.77
N VAL A 202 11.77 7.65 9.12
CA VAL A 202 12.00 8.72 8.14
C VAL A 202 13.02 8.28 7.09
N ILE A 203 14.15 7.71 7.50
CA ILE A 203 15.24 7.36 6.60
C ILE A 203 14.84 6.27 5.60
N PHE A 204 14.35 5.12 6.08
CA PHE A 204 14.10 3.96 5.22
C PHE A 204 12.76 4.01 4.49
N PHE A 205 11.72 4.54 5.14
CA PHE A 205 10.37 4.50 4.60
C PHE A 205 9.94 5.84 3.99
N THR A 206 10.09 6.95 4.73
CA THR A 206 9.66 8.27 4.24
C THR A 206 10.47 8.73 3.05
N THR A 207 11.81 8.56 3.06
CA THR A 207 12.67 8.98 1.93
C THR A 207 12.24 8.35 0.60
N MET A 208 12.06 7.03 0.58
CA MET A 208 11.58 6.32 -0.61
C MET A 208 10.18 6.78 -1.02
N GLY A 209 9.29 6.98 -0.04
CA GLY A 209 7.95 7.50 -0.28
C GLY A 209 7.93 8.86 -0.96
N VAL A 210 8.76 9.80 -0.50
CA VAL A 210 8.86 11.16 -1.08
C VAL A 210 9.41 11.10 -2.50
N VAL A 211 10.50 10.36 -2.73
CA VAL A 211 11.10 10.22 -4.07
C VAL A 211 10.08 9.68 -5.08
N VAL A 212 9.34 8.64 -4.69
CA VAL A 212 8.31 8.04 -5.54
C VAL A 212 7.13 9.00 -5.77
N LEU A 213 6.69 9.72 -4.73
CA LEU A 213 5.59 10.67 -4.84
C LEU A 213 5.92 11.83 -5.81
N LEU A 214 7.15 12.36 -5.73
CA LEU A 214 7.64 13.38 -6.66
C LEU A 214 7.72 12.83 -8.08
N SER A 215 8.27 11.63 -8.26
CA SER A 215 8.35 10.95 -9.55
C SER A 215 6.96 10.76 -10.18
N ASN A 216 5.96 10.32 -9.41
CA ASN A 216 4.58 10.16 -9.87
C ASN A 216 3.98 11.49 -10.33
N THR A 217 4.19 12.55 -9.55
CA THR A 217 3.72 13.90 -9.87
C THR A 217 4.30 14.36 -11.21
N VAL A 218 5.61 14.17 -11.42
CA VAL A 218 6.28 14.50 -12.68
C VAL A 218 5.66 13.74 -13.86
N PHE A 219 5.46 12.41 -13.74
CA PHE A 219 4.86 11.62 -14.82
C PHE A 219 3.42 12.03 -15.13
N PHE A 220 2.61 12.35 -14.11
CA PHE A 220 1.24 12.83 -14.32
C PHE A 220 1.21 14.21 -14.99
N VAL A 221 2.07 15.14 -14.58
CA VAL A 221 2.19 16.47 -15.20
C VAL A 221 2.63 16.34 -16.66
N MET A 222 3.67 15.57 -16.96
CA MET A 222 4.10 15.34 -18.35
C MET A 222 2.99 14.71 -19.20
N SER A 223 2.26 13.75 -18.65
CA SER A 223 1.14 13.11 -19.33
C SER A 223 -0.01 14.08 -19.63
N ALA A 224 -0.33 14.96 -18.67
CA ALA A 224 -1.35 16.00 -18.84
C ALA A 224 -0.95 16.99 -19.94
N PHE A 225 0.33 17.40 -20.02
CA PHE A 225 0.83 18.24 -21.10
C PHE A 225 0.70 17.57 -22.47
N ILE A 226 1.01 16.27 -22.57
CA ILE A 226 0.83 15.50 -23.81
C ILE A 226 -0.64 15.49 -24.23
N ILE A 227 -1.57 15.29 -23.31
CA ILE A 227 -3.01 15.27 -23.62
C ILE A 227 -3.51 16.65 -24.05
N LYS A 228 -3.13 17.72 -23.34
CA LYS A 228 -3.50 19.09 -23.67
C LYS A 228 -3.02 19.47 -25.08
N ASN A 229 -1.75 19.19 -25.38
CA ASN A 229 -1.17 19.52 -26.68
C ASN A 229 -1.75 18.68 -27.84
N ASN A 230 -2.14 17.43 -27.58
CA ASN A 230 -2.81 16.59 -28.56
C ASN A 230 -4.30 16.94 -28.75
N THR A 231 -4.93 17.62 -27.79
CA THR A 231 -6.33 18.09 -27.90
C THR A 231 -6.47 19.24 -28.89
N MET A 232 -5.45 20.08 -29.01
CA MET A 232 -5.41 21.22 -29.94
C MET A 232 -5.26 20.80 -31.42
N LYS A 233 -4.93 19.52 -31.71
CA LYS A 233 -4.46 19.12 -33.05
C LYS A 233 -5.37 18.20 -33.85
N ASN A 234 -6.37 17.50 -33.29
CA ASN A 234 -7.34 16.70 -34.06
C ASN A 234 -8.47 16.14 -33.16
N THR A 235 -9.73 16.39 -33.56
CA THR A 235 -10.96 15.95 -32.88
C THR A 235 -11.68 14.90 -33.73
N SER A 236 -11.28 13.62 -33.68
CA SER A 236 -12.13 12.53 -34.27
C SER A 236 -11.71 11.05 -34.04
N ASP A 237 -10.72 10.70 -33.21
CA ASP A 237 -10.43 9.27 -32.96
C ASP A 237 -11.06 8.76 -31.64
N GLN A 238 -12.03 7.85 -31.73
CA GLN A 238 -12.59 7.14 -30.57
C GLN A 238 -11.50 6.47 -29.69
N LEU A 239 -10.39 6.04 -30.30
CA LEU A 239 -9.21 5.50 -29.62
C LEU A 239 -8.52 6.55 -28.73
N LYS A 240 -8.38 7.80 -29.19
CA LYS A 240 -7.78 8.90 -28.40
C LYS A 240 -8.68 9.28 -27.22
N GLN A 241 -9.99 9.30 -27.40
CA GLN A 241 -10.95 9.55 -26.32
C GLN A 241 -10.89 8.46 -25.25
N THR A 242 -10.83 7.19 -25.67
CA THR A 242 -10.69 6.04 -24.75
C THR A 242 -9.39 6.11 -23.95
N ALA A 243 -8.28 6.48 -24.59
CA ALA A 243 -6.99 6.68 -23.91
C ALA A 243 -7.02 7.84 -22.90
N ARG A 244 -7.69 8.96 -23.23
CA ARG A 244 -7.89 10.09 -22.29
C ARG A 244 -8.71 9.70 -21.08
N LEU A 245 -9.83 8.98 -21.28
CA LEU A 245 -10.66 8.50 -20.17
C LEU A 245 -9.86 7.56 -19.25
N ASN A 246 -9.10 6.63 -19.84
CA ASN A 246 -8.21 5.75 -19.06
C ASN A 246 -7.18 6.56 -18.27
N PHE A 247 -6.55 7.56 -18.88
CA PHE A 247 -5.61 8.45 -18.20
C PHE A 247 -6.24 9.12 -16.97
N PHE A 248 -7.41 9.74 -17.11
CA PHE A 248 -8.07 10.40 -15.98
C PHE A 248 -8.43 9.42 -14.86
N LEU A 249 -8.84 8.19 -15.18
CA LEU A 249 -9.08 7.15 -14.17
C LEU A 249 -7.81 6.84 -13.38
N TYR A 250 -6.68 6.66 -14.05
CA TYR A 250 -5.40 6.38 -13.40
C TYR A 250 -4.83 7.58 -12.64
N VAL A 251 -5.03 8.81 -13.12
CA VAL A 251 -4.67 10.03 -12.35
C VAL A 251 -5.49 10.11 -11.08
N ARG A 252 -6.80 9.83 -11.14
CA ARG A 252 -7.67 9.81 -9.96
C ARG A 252 -7.21 8.76 -8.95
N LEU A 253 -6.80 7.59 -9.43
CA LEU A 253 -6.14 6.56 -8.62
C LEU A 253 -4.83 7.08 -8.03
N GLY A 254 -3.97 7.72 -8.83
CA GLY A 254 -2.68 8.29 -8.41
C GLY A 254 -2.80 9.35 -7.35
N PHE A 255 -3.78 10.22 -7.49
CA PHE A 255 -4.08 11.26 -6.52
C PHE A 255 -4.53 10.66 -5.19
N MET A 256 -5.46 9.70 -5.19
CA MET A 256 -5.89 9.02 -3.96
C MET A 256 -4.72 8.29 -3.28
N MET A 257 -3.96 7.49 -4.03
CA MET A 257 -2.78 6.76 -3.51
C MET A 257 -1.70 7.73 -2.98
N GLY A 258 -1.44 8.81 -3.71
CA GLY A 258 -0.46 9.83 -3.34
C GLY A 258 -0.88 10.63 -2.11
N LEU A 259 -2.15 11.00 -2.00
CA LEU A 259 -2.71 11.71 -0.84
C LEU A 259 -2.61 10.88 0.43
N THR A 260 -3.00 9.60 0.37
CA THR A 260 -2.84 8.65 1.50
C THR A 260 -1.39 8.60 1.98
N ARG A 261 -0.44 8.65 1.03
CA ARG A 261 0.99 8.59 1.33
C ARG A 261 1.56 9.90 1.86
N LEU A 262 1.10 11.03 1.34
CA LEU A 262 1.42 12.33 1.87
C LEU A 262 0.98 12.46 3.34
N ILE A 263 -0.24 12.04 3.65
CA ILE A 263 -0.77 12.08 5.02
C ILE A 263 -0.01 11.11 5.94
N CYS A 264 0.41 9.95 5.44
CA CYS A 264 1.29 9.04 6.18
C CYS A 264 2.61 9.70 6.59
N ILE A 265 3.24 10.41 5.65
CA ILE A 265 4.50 11.13 5.89
C ILE A 265 4.28 12.22 6.93
N ILE A 266 3.20 13.00 6.80
CA ILE A 266 2.83 14.03 7.79
C ILE A 266 2.58 13.39 9.15
N ALA A 267 1.91 12.24 9.23
CA ALA A 267 1.65 11.52 10.47
C ALA A 267 2.94 11.03 11.17
N ILE A 268 3.94 10.62 10.38
CA ILE A 268 5.26 10.22 10.91
C ILE A 268 6.04 11.44 11.43
N LEU A 269 5.98 12.57 10.72
CA LEU A 269 6.73 13.78 11.08
C LEU A 269 6.11 14.56 12.25
N SER A 270 4.80 14.74 12.24
CA SER A 270 4.06 15.48 13.27
C SER A 270 3.87 14.68 14.56
N ASN A 271 3.89 13.34 14.48
CA ASN A 271 3.55 12.46 15.58
C ASN A 271 2.15 12.74 16.20
N GLU A 272 1.26 13.40 15.45
CA GLU A 272 -0.08 13.80 15.91
C GLU A 272 -1.14 12.74 15.61
N ARG A 273 -2.08 12.54 16.55
CA ARG A 273 -3.11 11.48 16.46
C ARG A 273 -4.05 11.68 15.27
N ILE A 274 -4.39 12.94 14.97
CA ILE A 274 -5.37 13.28 13.93
C ILE A 274 -4.92 12.76 12.56
N PHE A 275 -3.64 12.94 12.20
CA PHE A 275 -3.13 12.48 10.90
C PHE A 275 -3.10 10.95 10.78
N TRP A 276 -2.87 10.22 11.88
CA TRP A 276 -2.96 8.76 11.88
C TRP A 276 -4.40 8.28 11.64
N ILE A 277 -5.40 8.95 12.22
CA ILE A 277 -6.81 8.63 11.98
C ILE A 277 -7.18 8.89 10.52
N ILE A 278 -6.83 10.06 9.98
CA ILE A 278 -7.11 10.40 8.58
C ILE A 278 -6.42 9.40 7.64
N PHE A 279 -5.16 9.05 7.93
CA PHE A 279 -4.41 8.06 7.16
C PHE A 279 -5.13 6.71 7.12
N ASP A 280 -5.62 6.23 8.25
CA ASP A 280 -6.35 4.98 8.35
C ASP A 280 -7.68 4.98 7.60
N VAL A 281 -8.41 6.09 7.67
CA VAL A 281 -9.63 6.28 6.86
C VAL A 281 -9.29 6.22 5.37
N LEU A 282 -8.26 6.93 4.92
CA LEU A 282 -7.89 6.93 3.51
C LEU A 282 -7.38 5.56 3.03
N ARG A 283 -6.57 4.88 3.86
CA ARG A 283 -6.08 3.54 3.60
C ARG A 283 -7.23 2.53 3.48
N SER A 284 -8.23 2.61 4.36
CA SER A 284 -9.40 1.72 4.33
C SER A 284 -10.35 1.99 3.15
N LEU A 285 -10.37 3.21 2.62
CA LEU A 285 -11.10 3.54 1.40
C LEU A 285 -10.36 3.14 0.12
N GLN A 286 -9.04 2.96 0.18
CA GLN A 286 -8.19 2.75 -0.99
C GLN A 286 -8.55 1.48 -1.78
N GLY A 287 -8.80 0.35 -1.08
CA GLY A 287 -9.18 -0.91 -1.73
C GLY A 287 -10.56 -0.83 -2.40
N LEU A 288 -11.52 -0.22 -1.70
CA LEU A 288 -12.86 0.05 -2.24
C LEU A 288 -12.80 0.95 -3.48
N PHE A 289 -11.94 1.96 -3.45
CA PHE A 289 -11.77 2.88 -4.56
C PHE A 289 -11.25 2.21 -5.84
N ILE A 290 -10.26 1.31 -5.71
CA ILE A 290 -9.76 0.49 -6.82
C ILE A 290 -10.88 -0.37 -7.40
N PHE A 291 -11.63 -1.05 -6.54
CA PHE A 291 -12.75 -1.89 -6.96
C PHE A 291 -13.81 -1.09 -7.73
N LEU A 292 -14.26 0.05 -7.20
CA LEU A 292 -15.29 0.88 -7.85
C LEU A 292 -14.82 1.46 -9.19
N LEU A 293 -13.58 1.94 -9.29
CA LEU A 293 -13.08 2.54 -10.53
C LEU A 293 -12.85 1.53 -11.66
N PHE A 294 -12.31 0.36 -11.34
CA PHE A 294 -11.84 -0.59 -12.36
C PHE A 294 -12.75 -1.80 -12.52
N THR A 295 -13.31 -2.33 -11.43
CA THR A 295 -14.23 -3.47 -11.47
C THR A 295 -15.65 -3.03 -11.82
N CYS A 296 -16.19 -2.02 -11.14
CA CYS A 296 -17.53 -1.50 -11.41
C CYS A 296 -17.60 -0.58 -12.63
N SER A 297 -16.59 -0.60 -13.50
CA SER A 297 -16.56 0.20 -14.72
C SER A 297 -17.62 -0.28 -15.71
N ARG A 298 -18.23 0.65 -16.45
CA ARG A 298 -19.21 0.35 -17.51
C ARG A 298 -18.70 -0.68 -18.52
N ARG A 299 -17.38 -0.74 -18.76
CA ARG A 299 -16.77 -1.72 -19.66
C ARG A 299 -16.91 -3.16 -19.17
N VAL A 300 -16.77 -3.38 -17.87
CA VAL A 300 -16.90 -4.71 -17.26
C VAL A 300 -18.37 -5.12 -17.24
N PHE A 301 -19.26 -4.21 -16.84
CA PHE A 301 -20.71 -4.45 -16.89
C PHE A 301 -21.20 -4.78 -18.30
N LYS A 302 -20.73 -4.06 -19.33
CA LYS A 302 -21.07 -4.34 -20.72
C LYS A 302 -20.57 -5.73 -21.13
N TYR A 303 -19.32 -6.08 -20.82
CA TYR A 303 -18.77 -7.40 -21.13
C TYR A 303 -19.55 -8.55 -20.45
N ILE A 304 -19.93 -8.38 -19.18
CA ILE A 304 -20.73 -9.38 -18.44
C ILE A 304 -22.12 -9.51 -19.06
N ARG A 305 -22.77 -8.38 -19.39
CA ARG A 305 -24.08 -8.37 -20.06
C ARG A 305 -24.03 -9.07 -21.41
N ASP A 306 -23.03 -8.76 -22.23
CA ASP A 306 -22.87 -9.34 -23.56
C ASP A 306 -22.61 -10.86 -23.46
N LYS A 307 -21.78 -11.30 -22.51
CA LYS A 307 -21.53 -12.74 -22.25
C LYS A 307 -22.78 -13.48 -21.75
N ASN A 308 -23.60 -12.84 -20.90
CA ASN A 308 -24.84 -13.43 -20.42
C ASN A 308 -25.93 -13.47 -21.52
N SER A 309 -25.98 -12.46 -22.39
CA SER A 309 -26.88 -12.45 -23.55
C SER A 309 -26.55 -13.55 -24.55
N VAL A 310 -25.27 -13.89 -24.74
CA VAL A 310 -24.84 -14.99 -25.62
C VAL A 310 -25.05 -16.37 -24.97
N ARG A 311 -25.02 -16.44 -23.63
CA ARG A 311 -25.32 -17.67 -22.86
C ARG A 311 -26.81 -17.94 -22.66
N THR A 312 -27.69 -17.11 -23.21
CA THR A 312 -29.12 -17.38 -23.26
C THR A 312 -29.46 -17.78 -24.70
N PRO A 313 -29.36 -19.07 -25.10
CA PRO A 313 -29.90 -19.50 -26.37
C PRO A 313 -31.42 -19.32 -26.35
N GLN A 314 -31.96 -18.96 -27.50
CA GLN A 314 -33.39 -18.93 -27.81
C GLN A 314 -34.09 -20.20 -27.30
N THR A 315 -34.76 -20.13 -26.15
CA THR A 315 -35.94 -20.97 -25.87
C THR A 315 -37.13 -20.26 -26.48
N SER A 316 -37.29 -20.39 -27.79
CA SER A 316 -38.52 -20.00 -28.48
C SER A 316 -38.77 -20.90 -29.68
N ALA A 317 -39.89 -21.62 -29.59
CA ALA A 317 -40.64 -22.29 -30.64
C ALA A 317 -40.19 -23.70 -31.10
N THR A 318 -40.38 -24.69 -30.23
CA THR A 318 -41.19 -25.86 -30.67
C THR A 318 -42.60 -25.58 -30.19
N ASP A 319 -43.49 -25.22 -31.10
CA ASP A 319 -44.93 -25.50 -31.02
C ASP A 319 -45.55 -25.27 -32.40
N SER A 320 -46.22 -26.32 -32.88
CA SER A 320 -47.17 -26.42 -34.01
C SER A 320 -46.60 -26.60 -35.41
#